data_AF-U2QHX8-F1
#
_entry.id   AF-U2QHX8-F1
#
_cell.length_a   1.000
_cell.length_b   1.000
_cell.length_c   1.000
_cell.angle_alpha   90.00
_cell.angle_beta   90.00
_cell.angle_gamma   90.00
#
_symmetry.space_group_name_H-M   'P 1'
#
loop_
_entity.id
_entity.type
_entity.pdbx_description
1 polymer ?
#
loop_
_entity_poly.entity_id
_entity_poly.type
_entity_poly.pdbx_seq_one_letter_code
_entity_poly.pdbx_strand_id
1 'polypeptide(L)'
;MKKSIKVLLVGFMCISLFGCSNQSPSQAAMNNTSTVSNGSTSDSVPEKTDKNVFHRSETTDKEEFYLNAISVPSYSPFEVSFDKNYSKLTCKIYQLDNQSWKNLQEFDLELSGDTFWFLVKDSLLEATILYKNVNAEQGYSLISGGRPFETIEPSFGIHGVTSHYATTDKVSVEDGVEFPVISNIYWKSSDDSLFANTEDFYNPEKLDLGKKEAYYMLTFTFFE
;
A
#
# COMPACT_ATOMS: atom_id res chain seq x y z
N MET A 1 -4.71 -49.10 -34.54
CA MET A 1 -3.98 -49.96 -33.58
C MET A 1 -4.02 -49.28 -32.20
N LYS A 2 -4.20 -50.10 -31.16
CA LYS A 2 -4.28 -49.79 -29.72
C LYS A 2 -3.07 -48.93 -29.27
N LYS A 3 -3.11 -48.06 -28.27
CA LYS A 3 -3.41 -48.35 -26.85
C LYS A 3 -3.67 -47.05 -26.06
N SER A 4 -4.64 -47.13 -25.14
CA SER A 4 -4.82 -46.26 -23.98
C SER A 4 -3.75 -46.54 -22.91
N ILE A 5 -3.37 -45.53 -22.13
CA ILE A 5 -2.68 -45.72 -20.84
C ILE A 5 -3.39 -44.90 -19.77
N LYS A 6 -3.68 -45.58 -18.65
CA LYS A 6 -4.40 -45.14 -17.45
C LYS A 6 -3.43 -44.57 -16.41
N VAL A 7 -3.93 -43.57 -15.66
CA VAL A 7 -3.83 -43.31 -14.21
C VAL A 7 -2.68 -43.96 -13.42
N LEU A 8 -1.94 -43.15 -12.64
CA LEU A 8 -1.47 -43.57 -11.32
C LEU A 8 -1.53 -42.40 -10.32
N LEU A 9 -2.39 -42.54 -9.33
CA LEU A 9 -2.51 -41.72 -8.11
C LEU A 9 -1.72 -42.50 -7.03
N VAL A 10 -0.75 -41.87 -6.37
CA VAL A 10 -0.04 -42.47 -5.23
C VAL A 10 -0.12 -41.50 -4.07
N GLY A 11 -0.92 -41.89 -3.07
CA GLY A 11 -0.95 -41.27 -1.76
C GLY A 11 0.24 -41.72 -0.92
N PHE A 12 0.65 -40.88 0.02
CA PHE A 12 1.55 -41.28 1.09
C PHE A 12 0.80 -41.36 2.41
N MET A 13 1.08 -42.48 3.08
CA MET A 13 0.42 -43.12 4.20
C MET A 13 0.88 -42.52 5.52
N CYS A 14 -0.06 -42.35 6.46
CA CYS A 14 0.21 -42.20 7.88
C CYS A 14 0.92 -43.43 8.45
N ILE A 15 1.94 -43.24 9.29
CA ILE A 15 2.32 -44.19 10.35
C ILE A 15 2.65 -43.41 11.62
N SER A 16 1.75 -43.55 12.59
CA SER A 16 1.91 -43.32 14.02
C SER A 16 2.83 -44.36 14.66
N LEU A 17 3.63 -44.01 15.67
CA LEU A 17 4.05 -44.94 16.74
C LEU A 17 4.41 -44.21 18.04
N PHE A 18 3.48 -44.35 18.99
CA PHE A 18 3.57 -44.51 20.45
C PHE A 18 4.90 -44.31 21.20
N GLY A 19 4.76 -43.67 22.37
CA GLY A 19 5.71 -43.76 23.48
C GLY A 19 5.28 -43.01 24.74
N CYS A 20 4.22 -43.48 25.43
CA CYS A 20 3.93 -43.10 26.82
C CYS A 20 4.59 -44.10 27.79
N SER A 21 5.35 -43.64 28.79
CA SER A 21 5.18 -44.04 30.21
C SER A 21 6.20 -43.39 31.16
N ASN A 22 5.64 -42.59 32.06
CA ASN A 22 5.87 -42.44 33.51
C ASN A 22 7.27 -42.65 34.15
N GLN A 23 7.73 -41.64 34.88
CA GLN A 23 8.04 -41.73 36.32
C GLN A 23 8.22 -40.34 36.98
N SER A 24 7.66 -40.18 38.17
CA SER A 24 7.86 -39.11 39.17
C SER A 24 7.76 -39.79 40.55
N PRO A 25 8.12 -39.21 41.72
CA PRO A 25 8.77 -37.93 42.04
C PRO A 25 10.01 -38.09 42.97
N SER A 26 10.82 -37.05 43.18
CA SER A 26 11.29 -36.71 44.54
C SER A 26 12.03 -35.37 44.64
N GLN A 27 11.55 -34.62 45.65
CA GLN A 27 12.27 -33.77 46.60
C GLN A 27 12.84 -32.41 46.18
N ALA A 28 12.30 -31.43 46.92
CA ALA A 28 12.70 -30.06 47.05
C ALA A 28 14.11 -29.89 47.63
N ALA A 29 14.80 -28.86 47.15
CA ALA A 29 15.75 -28.09 47.94
C ALA A 29 15.52 -26.60 47.63
N MET A 30 14.86 -25.91 48.55
CA MET A 30 14.91 -24.45 48.66
C MET A 30 16.36 -24.03 48.92
N ASN A 31 16.86 -23.07 48.16
CA ASN A 31 17.92 -22.18 48.63
C ASN A 31 17.60 -20.76 48.15
N ASN A 32 17.22 -19.92 49.10
CA ASN A 32 17.09 -18.48 48.93
C ASN A 32 18.49 -17.86 48.94
N THR A 33 18.87 -17.17 47.87
CA THR A 33 19.89 -16.13 47.91
C THR A 33 19.44 -14.94 47.04
N SER A 34 18.95 -13.92 47.73
CA SER A 34 19.12 -12.47 47.51
C SER A 34 19.23 -11.89 46.08
N THR A 35 18.22 -11.09 45.70
CA THR A 35 18.24 -9.75 45.06
C THR A 35 19.61 -9.22 44.60
N VAL A 36 19.82 -8.69 43.38
CA VAL A 36 19.04 -7.73 42.59
C VAL A 36 19.33 -8.00 41.10
N SER A 37 18.31 -8.20 40.29
CA SER A 37 18.42 -8.10 38.83
C SER A 37 17.75 -6.81 38.41
N ASN A 38 18.53 -5.89 37.83
CA ASN A 38 18.00 -4.69 37.18
C ASN A 38 16.90 -5.12 36.22
N GLY A 39 15.66 -4.81 36.58
CA GLY A 39 14.57 -4.72 35.62
C GLY A 39 14.94 -3.57 34.69
N SER A 40 15.58 -3.90 33.57
CA SER A 40 15.53 -3.07 32.39
C SER A 40 14.10 -3.18 31.89
N THR A 41 13.19 -2.42 32.50
CA THR A 41 11.92 -2.08 31.88
C THR A 41 12.32 -1.41 30.57
N SER A 42 12.22 -2.16 29.48
CA SER A 42 12.15 -1.56 28.17
C SER A 42 10.85 -0.77 28.19
N ASP A 43 10.95 0.48 28.62
CA ASP A 43 9.97 1.50 28.30
C ASP A 43 10.04 1.64 26.78
N SER A 44 9.35 0.71 26.11
CA SER A 44 8.90 0.91 24.74
C SER A 44 8.03 2.15 24.82
N VAL A 45 8.64 3.29 24.51
CA VAL A 45 7.91 4.52 24.22
C VAL A 45 6.89 4.10 23.17
N PRO A 46 5.58 4.13 23.46
CA PRO A 46 4.60 3.84 22.44
C PRO A 46 4.88 4.81 21.30
N GLU A 47 5.19 4.25 20.14
CA GLU A 47 5.45 5.02 18.93
C GLU A 47 4.25 5.95 18.73
N LYS A 48 4.49 7.25 18.89
CA LYS A 48 3.43 8.24 18.83
C LYS A 48 3.00 8.30 17.37
N THR A 49 1.96 7.54 17.02
CA THR A 49 1.38 7.60 15.67
C THR A 49 0.88 9.03 15.48
N ASP A 50 1.52 9.77 14.58
CA ASP A 50 1.07 11.10 14.17
C ASP A 50 -0.32 10.93 13.55
N LYS A 51 -1.37 11.34 14.30
CA LYS A 51 -2.74 11.33 13.80
C LYS A 51 -2.91 12.40 12.72
N ASN A 52 -3.82 12.15 11.78
CA ASN A 52 -4.11 12.96 10.60
C ASN A 52 -2.88 13.20 9.71
N VAL A 53 -1.98 12.23 9.62
CA VAL A 53 -0.85 12.29 8.71
C VAL A 53 -0.86 11.07 7.79
N PHE A 54 -1.06 11.32 6.51
CA PHE A 54 -0.85 10.35 5.45
C PHE A 54 0.64 10.31 5.10
N HIS A 55 1.26 9.15 5.19
CA HIS A 55 2.69 9.02 4.96
C HIS A 55 3.04 7.71 4.28
N ARG A 56 4.16 7.73 3.55
CA ARG A 56 4.76 6.54 2.97
C ARG A 56 5.27 5.64 4.09
N SER A 57 4.84 4.38 4.09
CA SER A 57 5.19 3.40 5.12
C SER A 57 6.33 2.51 4.61
N GLU A 58 7.21 2.03 5.48
CA GLU A 58 8.09 0.90 5.12
C GLU A 58 7.30 -0.42 5.17
N THR A 59 7.78 -1.43 4.43
CA THR A 59 7.10 -2.73 4.31
C THR A 59 7.27 -3.62 5.54
N THR A 60 8.30 -3.37 6.35
CA THR A 60 8.76 -4.24 7.45
C THR A 60 7.89 -4.22 8.70
N ASP A 61 6.96 -3.27 8.85
CA ASP A 61 6.11 -3.21 10.05
C ASP A 61 4.72 -3.85 9.86
N LYS A 62 4.36 -4.27 8.62
CA LYS A 62 2.95 -4.55 8.23
C LYS A 62 2.83 -5.71 7.24
N GLU A 63 3.57 -6.76 7.53
CA GLU A 63 4.00 -7.78 6.58
C GLU A 63 2.86 -8.54 5.88
N GLU A 64 1.81 -9.02 6.53
CA GLU A 64 0.88 -9.94 5.84
C GLU A 64 0.04 -9.28 4.73
N PHE A 65 -0.47 -8.06 4.95
CA PHE A 65 -1.24 -7.33 3.93
C PHE A 65 -0.34 -6.95 2.76
N TYR A 66 0.83 -6.41 3.08
CA TYR A 66 1.82 -5.99 2.10
C TYR A 66 2.41 -7.18 1.34
N LEU A 67 2.83 -8.27 2.00
CA LEU A 67 3.40 -9.45 1.34
C LEU A 67 2.44 -10.14 0.37
N ASN A 68 1.15 -10.22 0.69
CA ASN A 68 0.16 -10.79 -0.23
C ASN A 68 -0.01 -9.96 -1.51
N ALA A 69 0.10 -8.64 -1.41
CA ALA A 69 -0.04 -7.73 -2.54
C ALA A 69 1.27 -7.45 -3.31
N ILE A 70 2.42 -7.45 -2.61
CA ILE A 70 3.77 -7.17 -3.16
C ILE A 70 4.36 -8.37 -3.94
N SER A 71 3.60 -9.45 -4.12
CA SER A 71 3.91 -10.43 -5.18
C SER A 71 4.03 -9.78 -6.58
N VAL A 72 3.61 -8.51 -6.72
CA VAL A 72 3.83 -7.64 -7.88
C VAL A 72 4.65 -6.38 -7.45
N PRO A 73 5.84 -6.12 -8.03
CA PRO A 73 6.80 -5.11 -7.55
C PRO A 73 6.48 -3.65 -7.94
N SER A 74 5.20 -3.26 -7.99
CA SER A 74 4.80 -1.97 -8.58
C SER A 74 3.80 -1.20 -7.73
N TYR A 75 3.92 -1.30 -6.40
CA TYR A 75 3.05 -0.61 -5.45
C TYR A 75 3.85 0.16 -4.42
N SER A 76 3.38 1.38 -4.13
CA SER A 76 3.85 2.21 -3.04
C SER A 76 2.91 2.08 -1.82
N PRO A 77 3.45 1.68 -0.65
CA PRO A 77 2.68 1.57 0.59
C PRO A 77 2.53 2.90 1.35
N PHE A 78 1.35 3.13 1.90
CA PHE A 78 1.03 4.30 2.72
C PHE A 78 0.19 3.93 3.94
N GLU A 79 0.28 4.75 4.97
CA GLU A 79 -0.57 4.68 6.15
C GLU A 79 -1.12 6.05 6.53
N VAL A 80 -2.32 6.02 7.10
CA VAL A 80 -2.89 7.14 7.83
C VAL A 80 -3.67 6.62 9.03
N SER A 81 -3.55 7.35 10.14
CA SER A 81 -4.40 7.18 11.32
C SER A 81 -5.12 8.49 11.61
N PHE A 82 -6.39 8.45 11.95
CA PHE A 82 -7.22 9.62 12.21
C PHE A 82 -7.53 9.78 13.70
N ASP A 83 -7.75 11.02 14.13
CA ASP A 83 -8.28 11.36 15.46
C ASP A 83 -9.82 11.49 15.48
N LYS A 84 -10.42 11.48 14.29
CA LYS A 84 -11.86 11.54 14.02
C LYS A 84 -12.25 10.51 12.96
N ASN A 85 -13.55 10.31 12.77
CA ASN A 85 -14.05 9.37 11.78
C ASN A 85 -14.14 10.06 10.42
N TYR A 86 -13.40 9.56 9.45
CA TYR A 86 -13.61 9.84 8.02
C TYR A 86 -14.44 8.70 7.43
N SER A 87 -15.57 9.02 6.82
CA SER A 87 -16.47 8.02 6.20
C SER A 87 -16.22 7.80 4.72
N LYS A 88 -15.43 8.67 4.07
CA LYS A 88 -15.22 8.62 2.63
C LYS A 88 -13.83 9.07 2.21
N LEU A 89 -13.30 8.44 1.17
CA LEU A 89 -12.12 8.87 0.43
C LEU A 89 -12.46 8.98 -1.05
N THR A 90 -12.25 10.16 -1.63
CA THR A 90 -12.30 10.36 -3.08
C THR A 90 -10.89 10.27 -3.65
N CYS A 91 -10.74 9.48 -4.71
CA CYS A 91 -9.49 9.33 -5.45
C CYS A 91 -9.68 9.86 -6.87
N LYS A 92 -8.78 10.72 -7.35
CA LYS A 92 -8.85 11.30 -8.70
C LYS A 92 -7.54 11.18 -9.44
N ILE A 93 -7.61 10.85 -10.72
CA ILE A 93 -6.48 10.97 -11.65
C ILE A 93 -6.68 12.18 -12.54
N TYR A 94 -5.66 13.02 -12.58
CA TYR A 94 -5.57 14.17 -13.47
C TYR A 94 -4.54 13.92 -14.57
N GLN A 95 -4.71 14.62 -15.68
CA GLN A 95 -3.67 14.86 -16.67
C GLN A 95 -3.39 16.36 -16.73
N LEU A 96 -2.12 16.73 -16.80
CA LEU A 96 -1.72 18.10 -17.08
C LEU A 96 -2.04 18.43 -18.55
N ASP A 97 -2.87 19.46 -18.76
CA ASP A 97 -3.23 19.99 -20.07
C ASP A 97 -3.20 21.51 -20.00
N ASN A 98 -2.39 22.14 -20.87
CA ASN A 98 -2.18 23.58 -20.91
C ASN A 98 -2.02 24.20 -19.52
N GLN A 99 -1.01 23.75 -18.76
CA GLN A 99 -0.69 24.34 -17.44
C GLN A 99 -1.80 24.21 -16.40
N SER A 100 -2.75 23.28 -16.60
CA SER A 100 -3.86 23.03 -15.67
C SER A 100 -4.13 21.54 -15.53
N TRP A 101 -4.59 21.12 -14.35
CA TRP A 101 -4.97 19.72 -14.10
C TRP A 101 -6.38 19.46 -14.59
N LYS A 102 -6.51 18.58 -15.59
CA LYS A 102 -7.79 18.09 -16.08
C LYS A 102 -8.11 16.75 -15.43
N ASN A 103 -9.21 16.68 -14.67
CA ASN A 103 -9.70 15.43 -14.09
C ASN A 103 -10.06 14.47 -15.24
N LEU A 104 -9.44 13.30 -15.24
CA LEU A 104 -9.73 12.23 -16.19
C LEU A 104 -10.72 11.23 -15.62
N GLN A 105 -10.51 10.84 -14.36
CA GLN A 105 -11.26 9.80 -13.70
C GLN A 105 -11.32 10.06 -12.20
N GLU A 106 -12.44 9.68 -11.59
CA GLU A 106 -12.62 9.75 -10.14
C GLU A 106 -13.47 8.59 -9.64
N PHE A 107 -13.23 8.17 -8.41
CA PHE A 107 -14.14 7.31 -7.68
C PHE A 107 -14.06 7.54 -6.17
N ASP A 108 -15.09 7.06 -5.49
CA ASP A 108 -15.23 7.14 -4.05
C ASP A 108 -15.06 5.76 -3.40
N LEU A 109 -14.38 5.75 -2.25
CA LEU A 109 -14.28 4.63 -1.34
C LEU A 109 -15.00 4.98 -0.04
N GLU A 110 -15.88 4.09 0.41
CA GLU A 110 -16.44 4.18 1.76
C GLU A 110 -15.39 3.69 2.76
N LEU A 111 -15.20 4.47 3.81
CA LEU A 111 -14.27 4.22 4.89
C LEU A 111 -15.02 3.99 6.19
N SER A 112 -14.49 3.09 6.99
CA SER A 112 -14.95 2.81 8.35
C SER A 112 -13.73 2.41 9.16
N GLY A 113 -13.56 3.02 10.34
CA GLY A 113 -12.38 2.88 11.20
C GLY A 113 -11.51 4.13 11.25
N ASP A 114 -10.42 4.04 12.01
CA ASP A 114 -9.53 5.16 12.27
C ASP A 114 -8.13 4.99 11.66
N THR A 115 -7.68 3.78 11.39
CA THR A 115 -6.36 3.52 10.79
C THR A 115 -6.48 2.70 9.51
N PHE A 116 -5.86 3.21 8.44
CA PHE A 116 -5.91 2.61 7.12
C PHE A 116 -4.51 2.43 6.54
N TRP A 117 -4.30 1.28 5.91
CA TRP A 117 -3.17 1.03 5.03
C TRP A 117 -3.63 1.10 3.58
N PHE A 118 -2.80 1.69 2.73
CA PHE A 118 -3.02 1.79 1.30
C PHE A 118 -1.83 1.20 0.54
N LEU A 119 -2.12 0.55 -0.59
CA LEU A 119 -1.15 0.26 -1.62
C LEU A 119 -1.63 0.91 -2.91
N VAL A 120 -0.81 1.77 -3.46
CA VAL A 120 -1.14 2.51 -4.68
C VAL A 120 -0.16 2.09 -5.76
N LYS A 121 -0.67 1.67 -6.91
CA LYS A 121 0.20 1.24 -8.02
C LYS A 121 1.04 2.41 -8.52
N ASP A 122 2.34 2.19 -8.72
CA ASP A 122 3.29 3.23 -9.10
C ASP A 122 3.02 3.81 -10.49
N SER A 123 2.46 2.99 -11.40
CA SER A 123 2.06 3.37 -12.75
C SER A 123 0.59 3.81 -12.81
N LEU A 124 0.37 5.05 -13.19
CA LEU A 124 -0.94 5.67 -13.33
C LEU A 124 -1.65 5.33 -14.64
N LEU A 125 -0.98 4.74 -15.63
CA LEU A 125 -1.66 4.25 -16.86
C LEU A 125 -2.64 3.11 -16.58
N GLU A 126 -2.45 2.38 -15.49
CA GLU A 126 -3.29 1.24 -15.08
C GLU A 126 -3.36 1.17 -13.55
N ALA A 127 -3.62 2.33 -12.94
CA ALA A 127 -3.64 2.50 -11.49
C ALA A 127 -4.70 1.63 -10.81
N THR A 128 -4.31 1.07 -9.68
CA THR A 128 -5.21 0.36 -8.76
C THR A 128 -4.86 0.80 -7.34
N ILE A 129 -5.90 1.02 -6.53
CA ILE A 129 -5.77 1.30 -5.10
C ILE A 129 -6.25 0.08 -4.31
N LEU A 130 -5.36 -0.47 -3.49
CA LEU A 130 -5.72 -1.44 -2.46
C LEU A 130 -5.75 -0.71 -1.12
N TYR A 131 -6.69 -1.07 -0.25
CA TYR A 131 -6.71 -0.54 1.11
C TYR A 131 -7.23 -1.57 2.11
N LYS A 132 -6.88 -1.36 3.38
CA LYS A 132 -7.30 -2.18 4.52
C LYS A 132 -7.47 -1.28 5.74
N ASN A 133 -8.54 -1.48 6.51
CA ASN A 133 -8.63 -0.97 7.88
C ASN A 133 -7.88 -1.93 8.83
N VAL A 134 -7.04 -1.35 9.70
CA VAL A 134 -6.13 -2.08 10.61
C VAL A 134 -6.82 -2.56 11.89
N ASN A 135 -7.79 -1.80 12.41
CA ASN A 135 -8.37 -1.99 13.75
C ASN A 135 -9.74 -2.67 13.74
N ALA A 136 -10.20 -3.18 12.60
CA ALA A 136 -11.49 -3.85 12.53
C ALA A 136 -11.40 -5.26 13.16
N GLU A 137 -12.08 -5.47 14.30
CA GLU A 137 -12.36 -6.80 14.88
C GLU A 137 -13.11 -7.73 13.91
N GLN A 138 -13.69 -7.15 12.86
CA GLN A 138 -14.41 -7.86 11.81
C GLN A 138 -13.61 -7.78 10.51
N GLY A 139 -13.45 -8.92 9.82
CA GLY A 139 -12.77 -9.06 8.54
C GLY A 139 -13.48 -8.33 7.38
N TYR A 140 -13.70 -7.02 7.49
CA TYR A 140 -14.20 -6.20 6.41
C TYR A 140 -13.08 -5.92 5.42
N SER A 141 -13.19 -6.67 4.33
CA SER A 141 -12.82 -6.29 2.97
C SER A 141 -11.40 -5.77 2.81
N LEU A 142 -10.46 -6.72 2.67
CA LEU A 142 -9.68 -6.65 1.44
C LEU A 142 -10.71 -6.51 0.31
N ILE A 143 -10.72 -5.40 -0.43
CA ILE A 143 -11.25 -5.49 -1.79
C ILE A 143 -10.31 -6.49 -2.46
N SER A 144 -10.73 -7.74 -2.60
CA SER A 144 -9.88 -8.87 -2.98
C SER A 144 -9.24 -8.73 -4.38
N GLY A 145 -9.48 -7.61 -5.07
CA GLY A 145 -8.79 -7.20 -6.30
C GLY A 145 -8.46 -5.71 -6.38
N GLY A 146 -8.61 -4.92 -5.31
CA GLY A 146 -8.46 -3.46 -5.36
C GLY A 146 -9.56 -2.72 -6.09
N ARG A 147 -9.46 -1.39 -6.11
CA ARG A 147 -10.28 -0.55 -6.99
C ARG A 147 -9.43 0.00 -8.14
N PRO A 148 -9.60 -0.52 -9.37
CA PRO A 148 -8.87 -0.05 -10.53
C PRO A 148 -9.48 1.24 -11.10
N PHE A 149 -8.62 2.06 -11.68
CA PHE A 149 -8.99 3.06 -12.67
C PHE A 149 -9.06 2.41 -14.06
N GLU A 150 -9.79 3.02 -14.98
CA GLU A 150 -9.72 2.67 -16.40
C GLU A 150 -8.31 2.92 -16.94
N THR A 151 -7.86 2.06 -17.86
CA THR A 151 -6.54 2.20 -18.48
C THR A 151 -6.45 3.52 -19.24
N ILE A 152 -5.38 4.28 -19.00
CA ILE A 152 -5.09 5.53 -19.68
C ILE A 152 -4.10 5.26 -20.81
N GLU A 153 -4.44 5.70 -22.01
CA GLU A 153 -3.53 5.70 -23.16
C GLU A 153 -3.06 7.13 -23.45
N PRO A 154 -1.77 7.44 -23.32
CA PRO A 154 -1.23 8.73 -23.73
C PRO A 154 -1.50 8.98 -25.22
N SER A 155 -1.65 10.25 -25.61
CA SER A 155 -1.94 10.64 -27.00
C SER A 155 -0.90 10.17 -28.03
N PHE A 156 0.33 9.89 -27.58
CA PHE A 156 1.43 9.36 -28.40
C PHE A 156 1.57 7.81 -28.36
N GLY A 157 0.64 7.13 -27.68
CA GLY A 157 0.57 5.67 -27.50
C GLY A 157 1.47 5.13 -26.38
N ILE A 158 1.19 3.91 -25.92
CA ILE A 158 1.85 3.26 -24.77
C ILE A 158 3.17 2.53 -25.09
N HIS A 159 3.47 2.27 -26.36
CA HIS A 159 4.66 1.49 -26.74
C HIS A 159 5.95 2.31 -26.74
N GLY A 160 6.98 1.79 -26.06
CA GLY A 160 8.30 2.43 -25.97
C GLY A 160 8.31 3.68 -25.09
N VAL A 161 7.46 3.68 -24.07
CA VAL A 161 7.32 4.78 -23.13
C VAL A 161 8.24 4.55 -21.93
N THR A 162 9.00 5.58 -21.58
CA THR A 162 9.76 5.65 -20.33
C THR A 162 8.97 6.50 -19.33
N SER A 163 9.18 6.27 -18.03
CA SER A 163 8.50 7.04 -16.99
C SER A 163 9.40 7.37 -15.81
N HIS A 164 9.15 8.54 -15.22
CA HIS A 164 9.57 8.91 -13.88
C HIS A 164 8.34 8.95 -13.00
N TYR A 165 8.48 8.48 -11.77
CA TYR A 165 7.44 8.57 -10.76
C TYR A 165 8.00 9.19 -9.48
N ALA A 166 7.13 9.92 -8.78
CA ALA A 166 7.38 10.42 -7.44
C ALA A 166 6.15 10.16 -6.57
N THR A 167 6.40 9.96 -5.29
CA THR A 167 5.36 9.72 -4.29
C THR A 167 5.48 10.73 -3.17
N THR A 168 4.35 11.04 -2.55
CA THR A 168 4.32 11.90 -1.36
C THR A 168 4.90 11.16 -0.17
N ASP A 169 5.92 11.73 0.46
CA ASP A 169 6.51 11.10 1.65
C ASP A 169 5.61 11.26 2.88
N LYS A 170 5.10 12.48 3.11
CA LYS A 170 4.26 12.81 4.28
C LYS A 170 3.40 14.04 3.99
N VAL A 171 2.13 14.00 4.38
CA VAL A 171 1.20 15.14 4.25
C VAL A 171 0.17 15.12 5.38
N SER A 172 -0.16 16.30 5.91
CA SER A 172 -1.25 16.47 6.87
C SER A 172 -2.59 16.33 6.16
N VAL A 173 -3.51 15.56 6.75
CA VAL A 173 -4.84 15.32 6.21
C VAL A 173 -5.84 16.24 6.88
N GLU A 174 -6.53 17.02 6.06
CA GLU A 174 -7.62 17.90 6.47
C GLU A 174 -8.90 17.52 5.72
N ASP A 175 -10.04 17.72 6.35
CA ASP A 175 -11.33 17.37 5.77
C ASP A 175 -11.63 18.18 4.51
N GLY A 176 -11.96 17.48 3.43
CA GLY A 176 -12.24 18.08 2.13
C GLY A 176 -11.03 18.71 1.42
N VAL A 177 -9.81 18.57 1.96
CA VAL A 177 -8.59 19.09 1.34
C VAL A 177 -7.94 18.02 0.48
N GLU A 178 -7.78 18.33 -0.81
CA GLU A 178 -7.20 17.44 -1.79
C GLU A 178 -5.67 17.54 -1.81
N PHE A 179 -4.98 16.40 -1.86
CA PHE A 179 -3.52 16.34 -1.87
C PHE A 179 -2.98 15.29 -2.85
N PRO A 180 -1.78 15.50 -3.42
CA PRO A 180 -1.16 14.55 -4.34
C PRO A 180 -0.59 13.34 -3.61
N VAL A 181 -0.63 12.17 -4.26
CA VAL A 181 -0.16 10.89 -3.69
C VAL A 181 0.96 10.30 -4.56
N ILE A 182 0.69 10.17 -5.86
CA ILE A 182 1.66 9.69 -6.86
C ILE A 182 1.58 10.61 -8.06
N SER A 183 2.74 10.91 -8.65
CA SER A 183 2.85 11.63 -9.90
C SER A 183 3.67 10.82 -10.89
N ASN A 184 3.28 10.81 -12.17
CA ASN A 184 4.01 10.10 -13.23
C ASN A 184 4.15 10.99 -14.47
N ILE A 185 5.38 11.17 -14.95
CA ILE A 185 5.63 11.71 -16.28
C ILE A 185 5.99 10.53 -17.19
N TYR A 186 5.31 10.43 -18.32
CA TYR A 186 5.53 9.45 -19.37
C TYR A 186 6.00 10.13 -20.64
N TRP A 187 6.99 9.56 -21.34
CA TRP A 187 7.47 10.13 -22.60
C TRP A 187 7.99 9.08 -23.59
N LYS A 188 8.06 9.46 -24.87
CA LYS A 188 8.48 8.58 -25.98
C LYS A 188 9.88 8.88 -26.55
N SER A 189 10.57 9.92 -26.08
CA SER A 189 11.94 10.28 -26.53
C SER A 189 12.90 10.44 -25.36
N SER A 190 14.18 10.10 -25.53
CA SER A 190 15.23 10.08 -24.48
C SER A 190 15.60 11.43 -23.84
N ASP A 191 14.66 12.36 -23.68
CA ASP A 191 14.86 13.58 -22.91
C ASP A 191 14.58 13.27 -21.44
N ASP A 192 15.61 12.75 -20.76
CA ASP A 192 15.56 12.37 -19.35
C ASP A 192 15.67 13.61 -18.42
N SER A 193 15.36 14.82 -18.91
CA SER A 193 15.50 16.06 -18.15
C SER A 193 14.31 16.38 -17.25
N LEU A 194 13.16 15.71 -17.44
CA LEU A 194 11.94 15.96 -16.71
C LEU A 194 11.70 14.92 -15.62
N PHE A 195 11.61 15.38 -14.39
CA PHE A 195 11.34 14.54 -13.22
C PHE A 195 9.93 14.81 -12.72
N ALA A 196 9.22 13.75 -12.38
CA ALA A 196 7.94 13.88 -11.71
C ALA A 196 8.15 14.35 -10.27
N ASN A 197 7.32 15.27 -9.79
CA ASN A 197 7.23 15.70 -8.40
C ASN A 197 5.75 15.83 -7.99
N THR A 198 5.38 15.36 -6.81
CA THR A 198 3.99 15.50 -6.33
C THR A 198 3.65 16.96 -6.03
N GLU A 199 4.62 17.80 -5.63
CA GLU A 199 4.43 19.23 -5.34
C GLU A 199 4.01 20.07 -6.57
N ASP A 200 4.23 19.55 -7.77
CA ASP A 200 3.80 20.15 -9.03
C ASP A 200 2.27 20.27 -9.10
N PHE A 201 1.53 19.49 -8.29
CA PHE A 201 0.08 19.60 -8.15
C PHE A 201 -0.38 21.03 -7.82
N TYR A 202 0.37 21.73 -6.97
CA TYR A 202 0.00 23.05 -6.47
C TYR A 202 0.43 24.20 -7.39
N ASN A 203 1.27 23.94 -8.40
CA ASN A 203 1.81 24.98 -9.29
C ASN A 203 1.88 24.50 -10.76
N PRO A 204 0.78 23.99 -11.35
CA PRO A 204 0.80 23.45 -12.71
C PRO A 204 1.17 24.48 -13.78
N GLU A 205 1.03 25.76 -13.48
CA GLU A 205 1.35 26.87 -14.37
C GLU A 205 2.85 27.03 -14.67
N LYS A 206 3.71 26.44 -13.84
CA LYS A 206 5.17 26.48 -14.01
C LYS A 206 5.70 25.35 -14.90
N LEU A 207 4.82 24.43 -15.28
CA LEU A 207 5.18 23.23 -16.02
C LEU A 207 5.00 23.48 -17.52
N ASP A 208 6.00 23.09 -18.30
CA ASP A 208 5.99 23.13 -19.76
C ASP A 208 6.23 21.72 -20.28
N LEU A 209 5.18 21.07 -20.76
CA LEU A 209 5.26 19.71 -21.31
C LEU A 209 5.54 19.74 -22.81
N GLY A 210 6.50 18.93 -23.21
CA GLY A 210 6.78 18.61 -24.60
C GLY A 210 5.63 17.85 -25.27
N LYS A 211 5.60 17.90 -26.61
CA LYS A 211 4.54 17.28 -27.43
C LYS A 211 4.44 15.74 -27.33
N LYS A 212 5.39 15.09 -26.67
CA LYS A 212 5.48 13.63 -26.50
C LYS A 212 5.57 13.22 -25.04
N GLU A 213 5.14 14.11 -24.16
CA GLU A 213 5.08 13.87 -22.72
C GLU A 213 3.64 13.90 -22.26
N ALA A 214 3.34 13.10 -21.25
CA ALA A 214 2.08 13.11 -20.55
C ALA A 214 2.37 13.05 -19.05
N TYR A 215 1.84 14.02 -18.32
CA TYR A 215 1.99 14.10 -16.87
C TYR A 215 0.66 13.80 -16.21
N TYR A 216 0.62 12.76 -15.38
CA TYR A 216 -0.53 12.40 -14.56
C TYR A 216 -0.26 12.58 -13.07
N MET A 217 -1.31 12.91 -12.35
CA MET A 217 -1.31 13.06 -10.89
C MET A 217 -2.46 12.27 -10.31
N LEU A 218 -2.18 11.40 -9.33
CA LEU A 218 -3.18 10.79 -8.48
C LEU A 218 -3.27 11.58 -7.18
N THR A 219 -4.48 11.91 -6.78
CA THR A 219 -4.77 12.68 -5.56
C THR A 219 -5.80 11.95 -4.71
N PHE A 220 -5.76 12.23 -3.41
CA PHE A 220 -6.74 11.79 -2.42
C PHE A 220 -7.42 12.99 -1.76
N THR A 221 -8.66 12.79 -1.34
CA THR A 221 -9.41 13.72 -0.48
C THR A 221 -10.24 12.92 0.51
N PHE A 222 -10.01 13.13 1.80
CA PHE A 222 -10.78 12.47 2.86
C PHE A 222 -11.96 13.36 3.28
N PHE A 223 -13.12 12.75 3.50
CA PHE A 223 -14.34 13.40 3.97
C PHE A 223 -14.89 12.72 5.23
N GLU A 224 -15.25 13.54 6.22
CA GLU A 224 -15.98 13.09 7.43
C GLU A 224 -17.29 12.38 7.09
#